data_AF-F4LT93-F1
#
_entry.id   AF-F4LT93-F1
#
_cell.length_a   1.000
_cell.length_b   1.000
_cell.length_c   1.000
_cell.angle_alpha   90.00
_cell.angle_beta   90.00
_cell.angle_gamma   90.00
#
_symmetry.space_group_name_H-M   'P 1'
#
loop_
_entity.id
_entity.type
_entity.pdbx_description
1 polymer ?
#
loop_
_entity_poly.entity_id
_entity_poly.type
_entity_poly.pdbx_seq_one_letter_code
_entity_poly.pdbx_strand_id
1 'polypeptide(L)'
;MSANAAERDIMDRKIISVSKKRQITIPLQFYKHLGLENEVECFLEDGRIVIQPLHREPSEFSVEILKDLVSQGYSGDELVKQFEVQSKNIKRAVTNMLEEADAIAAGEKEAANFDDIFGSED
;
A
#
# COMPACT_ATOMS: atom_id res chain seq x y z
N MET A 1 30.46 -17.64 2.25
CA MET A 1 30.20 -16.86 3.49
C MET A 1 30.32 -15.39 3.13
N SER A 2 29.21 -14.77 2.75
CA SER A 2 29.20 -13.38 2.29
C SER A 2 28.87 -12.46 3.45
N ALA A 3 29.91 -11.89 4.05
CA ALA A 3 29.79 -10.78 4.98
C ALA A 3 29.59 -9.49 4.15
N ASN A 4 28.36 -9.23 3.72
CA ASN A 4 27.95 -7.95 3.13
C ASN A 4 26.54 -7.61 3.65
N ALA A 5 26.42 -7.39 4.96
CA ALA A 5 25.15 -6.98 5.58
C ALA A 5 25.34 -5.99 6.74
N ALA A 6 26.51 -5.35 6.85
CA ALA A 6 26.85 -4.47 7.97
C ALA A 6 27.43 -3.14 7.50
N GLU A 7 26.72 -2.45 6.61
CA GLU A 7 26.98 -1.04 6.31
C GLU A 7 25.69 -0.42 5.73
N ARG A 8 24.58 -0.54 6.48
CA ARG A 8 23.49 0.43 6.32
C ARG A 8 23.83 1.58 7.23
N ASP A 9 24.26 2.66 6.61
CA ASP A 9 24.53 3.96 7.20
C ASP A 9 23.64 4.24 8.42
N ILE A 10 24.24 4.29 9.60
CA ILE A 10 23.63 4.83 10.82
C ILE A 10 23.62 6.36 10.67
N MET A 11 23.04 6.89 9.60
CA MET A 11 23.34 8.29 9.25
C MET A 11 22.57 9.30 10.11
N ASP A 12 21.40 8.99 10.67
CA ASP A 12 20.72 9.96 11.54
C ASP A 12 19.75 9.26 12.51
N ARG A 13 20.22 8.95 13.74
CA ARG A 13 19.34 8.52 14.85
C ARG A 13 19.13 9.68 15.80
N LYS A 14 17.86 10.06 16.03
CA LYS A 14 17.49 11.11 16.98
C LYS A 14 16.41 10.64 17.94
N ILE A 15 16.66 10.77 19.23
CA ILE A 15 15.64 10.53 20.28
C ILE A 15 14.81 11.80 20.41
N ILE A 16 13.48 11.68 20.30
CA ILE A 16 12.54 12.80 20.40
C ILE A 16 11.52 12.55 21.52
N SER A 17 11.02 13.62 22.12
CA SER A 17 9.98 13.55 23.14
C SER A 17 8.60 13.45 22.51
N VAL A 18 7.72 12.68 23.15
CA VAL A 18 6.29 12.64 22.80
C VAL A 18 5.53 13.62 23.70
N SER A 19 4.72 14.50 23.10
CA SER A 19 3.89 15.44 23.85
C SER A 19 2.76 14.73 24.59
N LYS A 20 2.12 15.41 25.56
CA LYS A 20 0.93 14.88 26.26
C LYS A 20 -0.24 14.55 25.31
N LYS A 21 -0.30 15.23 24.17
CA LYS A 21 -1.30 14.99 23.12
C LYS A 21 -0.84 13.93 22.11
N ARG A 22 0.21 13.16 22.41
CA ARG A 22 0.78 12.12 21.55
C ARG A 22 1.33 12.67 20.22
N GLN A 23 1.73 13.94 20.21
CA GLN A 23 2.35 14.58 19.05
C GLN A 23 3.87 14.45 19.15
N ILE A 24 4.50 14.19 18.02
CA ILE A 24 5.96 14.24 17.85
C ILE A 24 6.30 15.29 16.80
N THR A 25 7.39 16.01 17.01
CA THR A 25 7.94 16.90 15.98
C THR A 25 8.95 16.12 15.17
N ILE A 26 8.73 15.98 13.86
CA ILE A 26 9.68 15.34 12.96
C ILE A 26 10.88 16.27 12.77
N PRO A 27 12.11 15.84 13.09
CA PRO A 27 13.32 16.61 12.82
C PRO A 27 13.43 17.05 11.35
N LEU A 28 13.88 18.29 11.14
CA LEU A 28 13.94 18.93 9.81
C LEU A 28 14.79 18.13 8.80
N GLN A 29 15.83 17.43 9.26
CA GLN A 29 16.66 16.58 8.41
C GLN A 29 15.84 15.44 7.79
N PHE A 30 15.06 14.71 8.59
CA PHE A 30 14.19 13.64 8.10
C PHE A 30 13.07 14.18 7.20
N TYR A 31 12.46 15.30 7.57
CA TYR A 31 11.43 15.95 6.77
C TYR A 31 11.92 16.25 5.34
N LYS A 32 13.11 16.85 5.23
CA LYS A 32 13.72 17.16 3.93
C LYS A 32 14.19 15.91 3.18
N HIS A 33 14.80 14.96 3.89
CA HIS A 33 15.37 13.76 3.28
C HIS A 33 14.29 12.84 2.70
N LEU A 34 13.17 12.67 3.40
CA LEU A 34 12.03 11.89 2.94
C LEU A 34 11.08 12.68 2.03
N GLY A 35 11.31 13.99 1.84
CA GLY A 35 10.43 14.83 1.03
C GLY A 35 8.99 14.87 1.57
N LEU A 36 8.83 14.87 2.90
CA LEU A 36 7.50 14.89 3.50
C LEU A 36 6.79 16.21 3.19
N GLU A 37 5.48 16.16 3.02
CA GLU A 37 4.64 17.34 2.80
C GLU A 37 3.74 17.61 4.02
N ASN A 38 2.47 17.97 3.78
CA ASN A 38 1.49 18.23 4.84
C ASN A 38 0.86 16.96 5.41
N GLU A 39 0.91 15.87 4.67
CA GLU A 39 0.33 14.57 5.04
C GLU A 39 1.37 13.47 4.88
N VAL A 40 1.28 12.47 5.76
CA VAL A 40 2.15 11.30 5.78
C VAL A 40 1.29 10.07 6.07
N GLU A 41 1.70 8.92 5.54
CA GLU A 41 1.11 7.65 5.92
C GLU A 41 1.78 7.16 7.20
N CYS A 42 0.97 6.65 8.14
CA CYS A 42 1.41 6.19 9.45
C CYS A 42 0.74 4.86 9.77
N PHE A 43 1.52 3.81 9.97
CA PHE A 43 1.04 2.47 10.26
C PHE A 43 1.93 1.75 11.27
N LEU A 44 1.45 0.62 11.78
CA LEU A 44 2.18 -0.23 12.74
C LEU A 44 2.79 -1.42 12.00
N GLU A 45 4.08 -1.65 12.22
CA GLU A 45 4.83 -2.77 11.67
C GLU A 45 5.83 -3.25 12.71
N ASP A 46 5.82 -4.53 13.09
CA ASP A 46 6.72 -5.12 14.09
C ASP A 46 6.83 -4.34 15.42
N GLY A 47 5.71 -3.82 15.94
CA GLY A 47 5.69 -3.01 17.16
C GLY A 47 6.35 -1.63 17.02
N ARG A 48 6.61 -1.18 15.78
CA ARG A 48 7.14 0.14 15.44
C ARG A 48 6.04 0.97 14.79
N ILE A 49 6.09 2.28 15.02
CA ILE A 49 5.33 3.25 14.21
C ILE A 49 6.20 3.59 13.01
N VAL A 50 5.72 3.24 11.81
CA VAL A 50 6.36 3.60 10.55
C VAL A 50 5.65 4.84 10.00
N ILE A 51 6.44 5.87 9.67
CA ILE A 51 5.96 7.09 9.03
C ILE A 51 6.64 7.21 7.69
N GLN A 52 5.87 7.25 6.62
CA GLN A 52 6.38 7.35 5.26
C GLN A 52 5.66 8.43 4.44
N PRO A 53 6.28 8.94 3.37
CA PRO A 53 5.63 9.89 2.47
C PRO A 53 4.34 9.30 1.89
N LEU A 54 3.26 10.06 1.90
CA LEU A 54 1.98 9.61 1.35
C LEU A 54 2.07 9.52 -0.17
N HIS A 55 2.31 8.33 -0.70
CA HIS A 55 2.25 8.09 -2.14
C HIS A 55 0.79 7.88 -2.55
N ARG A 56 0.17 8.93 -3.09
CA ARG A 56 -1.08 8.83 -3.84
C ARG A 56 -0.77 8.45 -5.28
N GLU A 57 -0.09 7.32 -5.47
CA GLU A 57 0.07 6.81 -6.84
C GLU A 57 -1.35 6.60 -7.41
N PRO A 58 -1.64 7.11 -8.62
CA PRO A 58 -2.83 6.68 -9.33
C PRO A 58 -2.76 5.15 -9.38
N SER A 59 -3.82 4.46 -8.96
CA SER A 59 -3.85 3.00 -9.01
C SER A 59 -3.42 2.59 -10.42
N GLU A 60 -2.58 1.56 -10.57
CA GLU A 60 -2.03 1.15 -11.87
C GLU A 60 -3.11 0.96 -12.94
N PHE A 61 -4.35 0.69 -12.51
CA PHE A 61 -5.55 0.51 -13.33
C PHE A 61 -6.34 1.80 -13.60
N SER A 62 -5.82 2.99 -13.30
CA SER A 62 -6.60 4.24 -13.37
C SER A 62 -7.11 4.51 -14.79
N VAL A 63 -6.29 4.22 -15.81
CA VAL A 63 -6.67 4.43 -17.20
C VAL A 63 -7.72 3.41 -17.64
N GLU A 64 -7.58 2.16 -17.23
CA GLU A 64 -8.48 1.05 -17.53
C GLU A 64 -9.85 1.29 -16.90
N ILE A 65 -9.89 1.69 -15.63
CA ILE A 65 -11.11 2.05 -14.91
C ILE A 65 -11.81 3.22 -15.62
N LEU A 66 -11.06 4.26 -16.02
CA LEU A 66 -11.64 5.40 -16.74
C LEU A 66 -12.21 4.98 -18.09
N LYS A 67 -11.49 4.15 -18.86
CA LYS A 67 -11.98 3.61 -20.14
C LYS A 67 -13.27 2.82 -19.95
N ASP A 68 -13.32 1.95 -18.95
CA ASP A 68 -14.50 1.15 -18.63
C ASP A 68 -15.69 2.02 -18.24
N LEU A 69 -15.50 2.97 -17.30
CA LEU A 69 -16.56 3.87 -16.87
C LEU A 69 -17.07 4.79 -17.99
N VAL A 70 -16.19 5.28 -18.85
CA VAL A 70 -16.59 6.05 -20.04
C VAL A 70 -17.37 5.15 -21.02
N SER A 71 -16.98 3.89 -21.20
CA SER A 71 -17.70 2.94 -22.05
C SER A 71 -19.10 2.61 -21.52
N GLN A 72 -19.27 2.65 -20.20
CA GLN A 72 -20.56 2.50 -19.52
C GLN A 72 -21.43 3.78 -19.61
N GLY A 73 -20.90 4.87 -20.19
CA GLY A 73 -21.62 6.11 -20.43
C GLY A 73 -21.56 7.12 -19.29
N TYR A 74 -20.72 6.90 -18.27
CA TYR A 74 -20.55 7.87 -17.18
C TYR A 74 -19.80 9.11 -17.67
N SER A 75 -20.22 10.29 -17.20
CA SER A 75 -19.59 11.57 -17.54
C SER A 75 -19.72 12.58 -16.40
N GLY A 76 -18.94 13.66 -16.46
CA GLY A 76 -18.97 14.75 -15.47
C GLY A 76 -18.69 14.27 -14.05
N ASP A 77 -19.43 14.83 -13.07
CA ASP A 77 -19.26 14.51 -11.65
C ASP A 77 -19.60 13.05 -11.30
N GLU A 78 -20.46 12.41 -12.11
CA GLU A 78 -20.84 11.02 -11.90
C GLU A 78 -19.68 10.07 -12.24
N LEU A 79 -18.92 10.38 -13.28
CA LEU A 79 -17.70 9.65 -13.64
C LEU A 79 -16.66 9.68 -12.51
N VAL A 80 -16.48 10.85 -11.89
CA VAL A 80 -15.52 11.01 -10.77
C VAL A 80 -15.93 10.17 -9.57
N LYS A 81 -17.22 10.18 -9.20
CA LYS A 81 -17.74 9.35 -8.10
C LYS A 81 -17.54 7.86 -8.35
N GLN A 82 -17.87 7.39 -9.56
CA GLN A 82 -17.71 5.97 -9.89
C GLN A 82 -16.23 5.58 -9.96
N PHE A 83 -15.38 6.46 -10.47
CA PHE A 83 -13.93 6.24 -10.50
C PHE A 83 -13.33 6.05 -9.12
N GLU A 84 -13.70 6.89 -8.15
CA GLU A 84 -13.23 6.73 -6.76
C GLU A 84 -13.64 5.39 -6.15
N VAL A 85 -14.88 4.95 -6.41
CA VAL A 85 -15.39 3.68 -5.89
C VAL A 85 -14.66 2.51 -6.53
N GLN A 86 -14.53 2.48 -7.85
CA GLN A 86 -13.88 1.41 -8.58
C GLN A 86 -12.38 1.31 -8.27
N SER A 87 -11.68 2.45 -8.23
CA SER A 87 -10.26 2.49 -7.88
C SER A 87 -9.99 1.94 -6.48
N LYS A 88 -10.82 2.28 -5.49
CA LYS A 88 -10.73 1.72 -4.13
C LYS A 88 -11.00 0.21 -4.10
N ASN A 89 -12.01 -0.26 -4.82
CA ASN A 89 -12.35 -1.67 -4.88
C ASN A 89 -11.23 -2.51 -5.51
N ILE A 90 -10.66 -2.04 -6.62
CA ILE A 90 -9.54 -2.71 -7.28
C ILE A 90 -8.31 -2.73 -6.38
N LYS A 91 -7.96 -1.60 -5.74
CA LYS A 91 -6.85 -1.55 -4.80
C LYS A 91 -7.01 -2.60 -3.69
N ARG A 92 -8.20 -2.70 -3.08
CA ARG A 92 -8.49 -3.72 -2.06
C ARG A 92 -8.38 -5.15 -2.61
N ALA A 93 -8.91 -5.41 -3.80
CA ALA A 93 -8.84 -6.73 -4.42
C ALA A 93 -7.39 -7.17 -4.68
N VAL A 94 -6.55 -6.25 -5.19
CA VAL A 94 -5.12 -6.50 -5.42
C VAL A 94 -4.38 -6.76 -4.11
N THR A 95 -4.62 -5.97 -3.07
CA THR A 95 -4.00 -6.20 -1.75
C THR A 95 -4.39 -7.56 -1.17
N ASN A 96 -5.67 -7.93 -1.23
CA ASN A 96 -6.13 -9.24 -0.76
C ASN A 96 -5.50 -10.39 -1.56
N MET A 97 -5.36 -10.24 -2.89
CA MET A 97 -4.73 -11.24 -3.74
C MET A 97 -3.25 -11.42 -3.41
N LEU A 98 -2.55 -10.33 -3.06
CA LEU A 98 -1.16 -10.38 -2.62
C LEU A 98 -1.04 -11.07 -1.25
N GLU A 99 -1.87 -10.69 -0.28
CA GLU A 99 -1.91 -11.34 1.04
C GLU A 99 -2.21 -12.85 0.94
N GLU A 100 -3.13 -13.23 0.05
CA GLU A 100 -3.43 -14.63 -0.21
C GLU A 100 -2.25 -15.38 -0.83
N ALA A 101 -1.55 -14.77 -1.80
CA ALA A 101 -0.36 -15.35 -2.40
C ALA A 101 0.76 -15.54 -1.37
N ASP A 102 0.97 -14.55 -0.49
CA ASP A 102 1.96 -14.63 0.59
C ASP A 102 1.62 -15.73 1.61
N ALA A 103 0.33 -15.87 1.98
CA ALA A 103 -0.13 -16.92 2.88
C ALA A 103 0.03 -18.33 2.26
N ILE A 104 -0.21 -18.47 0.95
CA ILE A 104 0.04 -19.72 0.23
C ILE A 104 1.54 -20.03 0.20
N ALA A 105 2.38 -19.04 -0.11
CA ALA A 105 3.83 -19.20 -0.15
C ALA A 105 4.43 -19.56 1.22
N ALA A 106 3.86 -19.02 2.31
CA ALA A 106 4.22 -19.37 3.68
C ALA A 106 3.70 -20.74 4.12
N GLY A 107 2.79 -21.36 3.35
CA GLY A 107 2.14 -22.63 3.68
C GLY A 107 1.02 -22.51 4.72
N GLU A 108 0.55 -21.29 5.00
CA GLU A 108 -0.56 -21.02 5.92
C GLU A 108 -1.93 -21.26 5.27
N LYS A 109 -1.98 -21.20 3.93
CA LYS A 109 -3.18 -21.43 3.13
C LYS A 109 -2.87 -22.41 2.00
N GLU A 110 -3.77 -23.34 1.73
CA GLU A 110 -3.64 -24.23 0.57
C GLU A 110 -3.95 -23.45 -0.71
N ALA A 111 -3.15 -23.68 -1.75
CA ALA A 111 -3.42 -23.13 -3.06
C ALA A 111 -4.65 -23.82 -3.66
N ALA A 112 -5.50 -23.05 -4.34
CA ALA A 112 -6.60 -23.63 -5.10
C ALA A 112 -6.05 -24.62 -6.15
N ASN A 113 -6.65 -25.81 -6.22
CA ASN A 113 -6.30 -26.80 -7.22
C ASN A 113 -7.07 -26.55 -8.52
N PHE A 114 -6.75 -27.30 -9.57
CA PHE A 114 -7.39 -27.16 -10.88
C PHE A 114 -8.90 -27.42 -10.81
N ASP A 115 -9.32 -28.45 -10.07
CA ASP A 115 -10.72 -28.85 -9.92
C ASP A 115 -11.54 -27.81 -9.14
N ASP A 116 -10.92 -27.06 -8.21
CA ASP A 116 -11.56 -25.97 -7.47
C ASP A 116 -11.93 -24.78 -8.37
N ILE A 117 -11.16 -24.55 -9.45
CA ILE A 117 -11.32 -23.39 -10.34
C ILE A 117 -12.19 -23.73 -11.55
N PHE A 118 -11.96 -24.90 -12.16
CA PHE A 118 -12.59 -25.28 -13.43
C PHE A 118 -13.72 -26.30 -13.25
N GLY A 119 -13.87 -26.87 -12.05
CA GLY A 119 -14.71 -28.03 -11.80
C GLY A 119 -14.08 -29.31 -12.35
N SER A 120 -14.50 -30.46 -11.83
CA SER A 120 -14.18 -31.75 -12.45
C SER A 120 -14.98 -31.88 -13.75
N GLU A 121 -14.30 -32.10 -14.88
CA GLU A 121 -14.97 -32.49 -16.12
C GLU A 121 -15.76 -33.80 -15.90
N ASP A 122 -17.08 -33.76 -16.12
CA ASP A 122 -17.93 -34.94 -16.34
C ASP A 122 -17.74 -35.50 -17.76
#